data_AF-A0A815S6G0-F1
#
_entry.id   AF-A0A815S6G0-F1
#
_cell.length_a   1.000
_cell.length_b   1.000
_cell.length_c   1.000
_cell.angle_alpha   90.00
_cell.angle_beta   90.00
_cell.angle_gamma   90.00
#
_symmetry.space_group_name_H-M   'P 1'
#
loop_
_entity.id
_entity.type
_entity.pdbx_description
1 polymer ?
#
loop_
_entity_poly.entity_id
_entity_poly.type
_entity_poly.pdbx_seq_one_letter_code
_entity_poly.pdbx_strand_id
1 'polypeptide(L)'
;MCQLPLKTSIIYPFIQKLFDVIFHPSNIFLTWGNEDNEMLKFQEYEFVNSLPLTSLHIINVQQKFKNWYNNTYKHGNDCPTIAVYYNNNNIDDSPHCTCIYRPYKNPDNSWSLQMAISTIYNQFLDKSWTRSNWGQGLDIRLYLNLKFNTLNYNVKSSLTSEQERIQLKLVNYAIDDCFAVTKLAFKIGHYLFK
;
A
#
# COMPACT_ATOMS: atom_id res chain seq x y z
N MET A 1 10.08 -15.67 0.83
CA MET A 1 11.32 -15.09 1.41
C MET A 1 12.00 -14.34 0.27
N CYS A 2 12.12 -13.01 0.35
CA CYS A 2 12.74 -12.20 -0.69
C CYS A 2 14.27 -12.35 -0.55
N GLN A 3 14.97 -12.87 -1.57
CA GLN A 3 16.43 -12.92 -1.55
C GLN A 3 16.97 -11.58 -2.03
N LEU A 4 17.42 -10.77 -1.08
CA LEU A 4 18.21 -9.58 -1.36
C LEU A 4 19.65 -10.00 -1.72
N PRO A 5 20.34 -9.27 -2.61
CA PRO A 5 21.70 -9.63 -2.96
C PRO A 5 22.61 -9.55 -1.75
N LEU A 6 23.58 -10.47 -1.69
CA LEU A 6 24.63 -10.45 -0.67
C LEU A 6 25.39 -9.12 -0.71
N LYS A 7 25.81 -8.61 0.45
CA LYS A 7 26.60 -7.37 0.56
C LYS A 7 27.90 -7.40 -0.26
N THR A 8 28.43 -8.60 -0.51
CA THR A 8 29.63 -8.85 -1.32
C THR A 8 29.37 -8.83 -2.82
N SER A 9 28.11 -8.79 -3.26
CA SER A 9 27.75 -8.76 -4.68
C SER A 9 28.02 -7.39 -5.29
N ILE A 10 28.46 -7.38 -6.56
CA ILE A 10 28.61 -6.16 -7.35
C ILE A 10 27.28 -5.39 -7.47
N ILE A 11 26.14 -6.07 -7.40
CA ILE A 11 24.79 -5.47 -7.52
C ILE A 11 24.43 -4.67 -6.26
N TYR A 12 24.92 -5.07 -5.09
CA TYR A 12 24.56 -4.47 -3.81
C TYR A 12 24.78 -2.93 -3.75
N PRO A 13 25.95 -2.38 -4.12
CA PRO A 13 26.15 -0.93 -4.12
C PRO A 13 25.25 -0.17 -5.12
N PHE A 14 24.81 -0.81 -6.21
CA PHE A 14 23.84 -0.17 -7.12
C PHE A 14 22.46 -0.07 -6.50
N ILE A 15 22.03 -1.11 -5.77
CA ILE A 15 20.77 -1.08 -5.03
C ILE A 15 20.85 -0.03 -3.92
N GLN A 16 21.96 0.05 -3.18
CA GLN A 16 22.14 1.11 -2.17
C GLN A 16 21.99 2.51 -2.78
N LYS A 17 22.67 2.80 -3.90
CA LYS A 17 22.53 4.09 -4.59
C LYS A 17 21.10 4.37 -5.06
N LEU A 18 20.40 3.35 -5.55
CA LEU A 18 18.99 3.51 -5.95
C LEU A 18 18.12 3.85 -4.73
N PHE A 19 18.35 3.19 -3.59
CA PHE A 19 17.65 3.45 -2.35
C PHE A 19 17.97 4.85 -1.81
N ASP A 20 19.21 5.31 -1.87
CA ASP A 20 19.58 6.69 -1.50
C ASP A 20 18.81 7.73 -2.33
N VAL A 21 18.58 7.46 -3.63
CA VAL A 21 17.79 8.33 -4.51
C VAL A 21 16.30 8.27 -4.18
N ILE A 22 15.75 7.07 -3.96
CA ILE A 22 14.33 6.88 -3.63
C ILE A 22 14.02 7.52 -2.29
N PHE A 23 14.78 7.18 -1.25
CA PHE A 23 14.61 7.61 0.15
C PHE A 23 15.32 8.93 0.47
N HIS A 24 15.58 9.75 -0.54
CA HIS A 24 16.11 11.08 -0.33
C HIS A 24 15.09 11.93 0.47
N PRO A 25 15.51 12.73 1.49
CA PRO A 25 14.58 13.46 2.37
C PRO A 25 13.74 14.53 1.65
N SER A 26 14.17 14.96 0.46
CA SER A 26 13.38 15.89 -0.37
C SER A 26 12.16 15.22 -1.02
N ASN A 27 12.11 13.89 -1.05
CA ASN A 27 11.02 13.15 -1.67
C ASN A 27 9.87 13.00 -0.67
N ILE A 28 8.65 13.03 -1.21
CA ILE A 28 7.42 12.83 -0.44
C ILE A 28 6.93 11.42 -0.71
N PHE A 29 6.74 10.65 0.35
CA PHE A 29 6.23 9.30 0.27
C PHE A 29 4.74 9.29 0.57
N LEU A 30 3.97 8.66 -0.32
CA LEU A 30 2.54 8.48 -0.13
C LEU A 30 2.30 7.02 0.25
N THR A 31 1.75 6.80 1.45
CA THR A 31 1.47 5.46 1.97
C THR A 31 -0.03 5.26 2.16
N TRP A 32 -0.48 4.01 2.07
CA TRP A 32 -1.85 3.62 2.41
C TRP A 32 -1.83 2.66 3.59
N GLY A 33 -1.92 3.20 4.80
CA GLY A 33 -1.75 2.46 6.05
C GLY A 33 -0.59 2.98 6.87
N ASN A 34 -0.27 2.30 7.97
CA ASN A 34 0.91 2.60 8.77
C ASN A 34 2.13 1.81 8.23
N GLU A 35 3.16 2.54 7.84
CA GLU A 35 4.42 2.04 7.27
C GLU A 35 5.51 1.66 8.28
N ASP A 36 5.34 1.93 9.58
CA ASP A 36 6.38 1.79 10.61
C ASP A 36 7.07 0.42 10.53
N ASN A 37 6.30 -0.67 10.41
CA ASN A 37 6.82 -2.04 10.39
C ASN A 37 7.42 -2.47 9.05
N GLU A 38 7.04 -1.82 7.94
CA GLU A 38 7.55 -2.16 6.62
C GLU A 38 8.91 -1.52 6.37
N MET A 39 9.09 -0.28 6.84
CA MET A 39 10.33 0.47 6.64
C MET A 39 11.49 -0.06 7.48
N LEU A 40 11.22 -0.59 8.68
CA LEU A 40 12.23 -1.21 9.55
C LEU A 40 13.02 -2.32 8.84
N LYS A 41 12.37 -3.10 7.97
CA LYS A 41 13.03 -4.18 7.22
C LYS A 41 14.13 -3.61 6.31
N PHE A 42 13.96 -2.44 5.72
CA PHE A 42 14.98 -1.86 4.85
C PHE A 42 16.20 -1.34 5.62
N GLN A 43 16.00 -0.91 6.87
CA GLN A 43 17.10 -0.56 7.78
C GLN A 43 17.90 -1.80 8.20
N GLU A 44 17.23 -2.91 8.53
CA GLU A 44 17.90 -4.17 8.91
C GLU A 44 18.85 -4.69 7.81
N TYR A 45 18.54 -4.42 6.54
CA TYR A 45 19.38 -4.81 5.40
C TYR A 45 20.43 -3.78 5.00
N GLU A 46 20.56 -2.66 5.73
CA GLU A 46 21.55 -1.60 5.48
C GLU A 46 21.45 -1.01 4.06
N PHE A 47 20.24 -0.97 3.50
CA PHE A 47 20.01 -0.25 2.23
C PHE A 47 19.82 1.25 2.42
N VAL A 48 19.43 1.67 3.63
CA VAL A 48 19.25 3.07 4.01
C VAL A 48 20.21 3.35 5.15
N ASN A 49 21.50 3.50 4.83
CA ASN A 49 22.56 3.73 5.82
C ASN A 49 22.77 5.21 6.17
N SER A 50 22.30 6.10 5.30
CA SER A 50 22.66 7.52 5.30
C SER A 50 21.71 8.38 6.14
N LEU A 51 20.47 7.92 6.40
CA LEU A 51 19.41 8.76 6.97
C LEU A 51 18.51 7.98 7.94
N PRO A 52 18.19 8.55 9.12
CA PRO A 52 17.19 7.95 9.99
C PRO A 52 15.83 8.00 9.28
N LEU A 53 15.05 6.91 9.30
CA LEU A 53 13.72 6.87 8.67
C LEU A 53 12.79 7.99 9.14
N THR A 54 13.01 8.50 10.35
CA THR A 54 12.30 9.67 10.92
C THR A 54 12.50 10.96 10.12
N SER A 55 13.50 11.01 9.25
CA SER A 55 13.74 12.15 8.33
C SER A 55 12.94 12.07 7.03
N LEU A 56 12.28 10.93 6.75
CA LEU A 56 11.44 10.80 5.56
C LEU A 56 10.13 11.56 5.75
N HIS A 57 9.74 12.31 4.72
CA HIS A 57 8.44 12.95 4.69
C HIS A 57 7.39 11.97 4.17
N ILE A 58 6.77 11.25 5.10
CA ILE A 58 5.74 10.26 4.79
C ILE A 58 4.35 10.83 5.08
N ILE A 59 3.45 10.71 4.10
CA ILE A 59 2.06 11.10 4.21
C ILE A 59 1.20 9.85 4.12
N ASN A 60 0.56 9.52 5.24
CA ASN A 60 -0.46 8.48 5.30
C ASN A 60 -1.75 8.96 4.62
N VAL A 61 -1.91 8.61 3.34
CA VAL A 61 -3.04 8.98 2.50
C VAL A 61 -4.34 8.37 3.03
N GLN A 62 -4.31 7.19 3.66
CA GLN A 62 -5.49 6.54 4.22
C GLN A 62 -6.12 7.40 5.33
N GLN A 63 -5.31 7.93 6.24
CA GLN A 63 -5.79 8.79 7.32
C GLN A 63 -6.32 10.13 6.76
N LYS A 64 -5.55 10.76 5.85
CA LYS A 64 -5.98 12.01 5.20
C LYS A 64 -7.28 11.81 4.41
N PHE A 65 -7.42 10.68 3.74
CA PHE A 65 -8.63 10.31 3.00
C PHE A 65 -9.84 10.16 3.92
N LYS A 66 -9.68 9.45 5.04
CA LYS A 66 -10.75 9.30 6.05
C LYS A 66 -11.23 10.64 6.56
N ASN A 67 -10.30 11.52 6.93
CA ASN A 67 -10.63 12.87 7.40
C ASN A 67 -11.35 13.68 6.32
N TRP A 68 -10.85 13.67 5.08
CA TRP A 68 -11.49 14.32 3.95
C TRP A 68 -12.91 13.80 3.71
N TYR A 69 -13.09 12.48 3.73
CA TYR A 69 -14.38 11.84 3.50
C TYR A 69 -15.40 12.24 4.59
N ASN A 70 -14.98 12.18 5.85
CA ASN A 70 -15.84 12.52 6.99
C ASN A 70 -16.29 13.98 6.95
N ASN A 71 -15.38 14.89 6.54
CA ASN A 71 -15.68 16.32 6.40
C ASN A 71 -16.59 16.62 5.19
N THR A 72 -16.43 15.87 4.11
CA THR A 72 -17.19 16.07 2.87
C THR A 72 -18.60 15.50 2.98
N TYR A 73 -18.73 14.30 3.55
CA TYR A 73 -19.98 13.56 3.65
C TYR A 73 -20.43 13.50 5.11
N LYS A 74 -20.74 14.65 5.70
CA LYS A 74 -21.21 14.75 7.09
C LYS A 74 -22.46 13.93 7.31
N HIS A 75 -22.61 13.39 8.52
CA HIS A 75 -23.82 12.68 8.94
C HIS A 75 -25.07 13.53 8.73
N GLY A 76 -26.19 12.90 8.38
CA GLY A 76 -27.49 13.56 8.30
C GLY A 76 -28.01 13.93 9.69
N ASN A 77 -28.81 14.99 9.79
CA ASN A 77 -29.34 15.51 11.07
C ASN A 77 -30.15 14.48 11.88
N ASP A 78 -30.70 13.48 11.20
CA ASP A 78 -31.47 12.36 11.71
C ASP A 78 -30.59 11.18 12.16
N CYS A 79 -29.27 11.25 11.94
CA CYS A 79 -28.35 10.20 12.35
C CYS A 79 -28.22 10.19 13.89
N PRO A 80 -28.52 9.07 14.57
CA PRO A 80 -28.41 8.99 16.04
C PRO A 80 -27.01 9.32 16.57
N THR A 81 -25.98 9.10 15.74
CA THR A 81 -24.58 9.41 16.05
C THR A 81 -24.33 10.90 16.29
N ILE A 82 -25.10 11.78 15.63
CA ILE A 82 -24.99 13.23 15.83
C ILE A 82 -25.31 13.62 17.28
N ALA A 83 -26.37 13.07 17.86
CA ALA A 83 -26.77 13.44 19.22
C ALA A 83 -25.74 13.01 20.29
N VAL A 84 -24.94 11.98 20.02
CA VAL A 84 -24.02 11.38 21.00
C VAL A 84 -22.61 11.98 20.95
N TYR A 85 -22.11 12.33 19.77
CA TYR A 85 -20.69 12.70 19.58
C TYR A 85 -20.41 14.18 19.29
N TYR A 86 -21.44 15.04 19.26
CA TYR A 86 -21.27 16.48 18.97
C TYR A 86 -20.39 17.24 19.99
N ASN A 87 -20.12 16.68 21.17
CA ASN A 87 -19.30 17.34 22.18
C ASN A 87 -17.77 17.27 21.91
N ASN A 88 -17.30 16.44 20.99
CA ASN A 88 -15.85 16.18 20.83
C ASN A 88 -15.23 16.68 19.51
N ASN A 89 -15.94 17.47 18.69
CA ASN A 89 -15.48 18.02 17.39
C ASN A 89 -15.01 17.00 16.33
N ASN A 90 -14.91 15.71 16.65
CA ASN A 90 -14.64 14.61 15.74
C ASN A 90 -15.93 13.82 15.53
N ILE A 91 -16.62 14.10 14.43
CA ILE A 91 -17.77 13.30 13.99
C ILE A 91 -17.20 12.02 13.34
N ASP A 92 -16.85 11.07 14.18
CA ASP A 92 -16.37 9.77 13.73
C ASP A 92 -17.54 8.82 13.41
N ASP A 93 -17.23 7.82 12.57
CA ASP A 93 -18.18 6.75 12.28
C ASP A 93 -18.55 6.03 13.60
N SER A 94 -19.83 5.69 13.78
CA SER A 94 -20.32 4.95 14.95
C SER A 94 -21.10 3.70 14.52
N PRO A 95 -21.04 2.58 15.26
CA PRO A 95 -21.79 1.37 14.94
C PRO A 95 -23.29 1.63 14.78
N HIS A 96 -23.80 2.67 15.46
CA HIS A 96 -25.19 3.11 15.42
C HIS A 96 -25.52 4.06 14.26
N CYS A 97 -24.56 4.36 13.39
CA CYS A 97 -24.77 5.18 12.21
C CYS A 97 -25.68 4.45 11.22
N THR A 98 -26.75 5.15 10.83
CA THR A 98 -27.74 4.72 9.84
C THR A 98 -27.50 5.31 8.45
N CYS A 99 -26.51 6.19 8.29
CA CYS A 99 -26.24 6.87 7.02
C CYS A 99 -25.80 5.87 5.92
N ILE A 100 -26.52 5.85 4.80
CA ILE A 100 -26.31 4.89 3.70
C ILE A 100 -24.97 5.08 2.97
N TYR A 101 -24.44 6.30 2.96
CA TYR A 101 -23.19 6.63 2.29
C TYR A 101 -21.96 6.37 3.18
N ARG A 102 -22.12 5.82 4.39
CA ARG A 102 -20.99 5.49 5.27
C ARG A 102 -20.67 4.00 5.17
N PRO A 103 -19.64 3.59 4.40
CA PRO A 103 -19.31 2.17 4.24
C PRO A 103 -18.71 1.56 5.50
N TYR A 104 -18.05 2.36 6.34
CA TYR A 104 -17.55 1.95 7.64
C TYR A 104 -18.39 2.56 8.75
N LYS A 105 -18.67 1.75 9.78
CA LYS A 105 -19.45 2.18 10.95
C LYS A 105 -18.62 2.16 12.23
N ASN A 106 -17.52 1.40 12.31
CA ASN A 106 -16.67 1.45 13.49
C ASN A 106 -15.64 2.60 13.31
N PRO A 107 -15.46 3.48 14.30
CA PRO A 107 -14.49 4.58 14.23
C PRO A 107 -13.05 4.08 14.11
N ASP A 108 -12.73 2.90 14.62
CA ASP A 108 -11.40 2.30 14.54
C ASP A 108 -11.13 1.65 13.18
N ASN A 109 -12.16 1.54 12.33
CA ASN A 109 -11.96 0.98 11.01
C ASN A 109 -11.08 1.91 10.17
N SER A 110 -10.06 1.30 9.59
CA SER A 110 -9.24 1.90 8.56
C SER A 110 -9.85 1.63 7.19
N TRP A 111 -9.77 2.61 6.29
CA TRP A 111 -10.30 2.45 4.94
C TRP A 111 -9.43 1.47 4.16
N SER A 112 -9.99 0.35 3.71
CA SER A 112 -9.28 -0.46 2.72
C SER A 112 -9.14 0.33 1.42
N LEU A 113 -8.00 0.20 0.72
CA LEU A 113 -7.75 0.91 -0.53
C LEU A 113 -8.82 0.59 -1.58
N GLN A 114 -9.20 -0.70 -1.64
CA GLN A 114 -10.28 -1.16 -2.51
C GLN A 114 -11.60 -0.43 -2.25
N MET A 115 -11.99 -0.28 -0.98
CA MET A 115 -13.24 0.39 -0.62
C MET A 115 -13.18 1.88 -0.96
N ALA A 116 -12.04 2.53 -0.74
CA ALA A 116 -11.88 3.94 -1.08
C ALA A 116 -12.01 4.16 -2.60
N ILE A 117 -11.35 3.33 -3.41
CA ILE A 117 -11.44 3.40 -4.87
C ILE A 117 -12.85 3.10 -5.38
N SER A 118 -13.51 2.06 -4.86
CA SER A 118 -14.88 1.74 -5.28
C SER A 118 -15.85 2.84 -4.91
N THR A 119 -15.70 3.43 -3.72
CA THR A 119 -16.60 4.50 -3.26
C THR A 119 -16.45 5.78 -4.07
N ILE A 120 -15.22 6.17 -4.42
CA ILE A 120 -14.96 7.46 -5.09
C ILE A 120 -15.05 7.37 -6.61
N TYR A 121 -14.60 6.26 -7.18
CA TYR A 121 -14.48 6.13 -8.63
C TYR A 121 -15.40 5.08 -9.24
N ASN A 122 -16.16 4.33 -8.42
CA ASN A 122 -16.93 3.17 -8.88
C ASN A 122 -16.06 2.17 -9.66
N GLN A 123 -14.83 1.95 -9.17
CA GLN A 123 -13.82 1.09 -9.77
C GLN A 123 -13.42 -0.05 -8.82
N PHE A 124 -12.93 -1.15 -9.39
CA PHE A 124 -12.43 -2.29 -8.63
C PHE A 124 -10.95 -2.55 -8.94
N LEU A 125 -10.13 -2.82 -7.93
CA LEU A 125 -8.74 -3.27 -8.11
C LEU A 125 -8.78 -4.79 -8.20
N ASP A 126 -8.44 -5.34 -9.37
CA ASP A 126 -8.52 -6.79 -9.58
C ASP A 126 -7.47 -7.54 -8.74
N LYS A 127 -7.91 -8.11 -7.61
CA LYS A 127 -7.11 -8.93 -6.69
C LYS A 127 -7.21 -10.43 -6.97
N SER A 128 -7.84 -10.84 -8.06
CA SER A 128 -8.16 -12.26 -8.32
C SER A 128 -6.89 -13.13 -8.36
N TRP A 129 -5.79 -12.58 -8.86
CA TRP A 129 -4.52 -13.30 -9.02
C TRP A 129 -3.63 -13.26 -7.79
N THR A 130 -3.90 -12.38 -6.85
CA THR A 130 -3.06 -12.18 -5.67
C THR A 130 -3.42 -13.16 -4.55
N ARG A 131 -4.69 -13.60 -4.46
CA ARG A 131 -5.20 -14.50 -3.40
C ARG A 131 -4.49 -15.86 -3.32
N SER A 132 -4.02 -16.41 -4.44
CA SER A 132 -3.37 -17.73 -4.50
C SER A 132 -1.86 -17.66 -4.74
N ASN A 133 -1.32 -16.52 -5.20
CA ASN A 133 0.05 -16.42 -5.69
C ASN A 133 0.91 -15.33 -5.03
N TRP A 134 0.43 -14.64 -3.98
CA TRP A 134 1.22 -13.60 -3.30
C TRP A 134 2.61 -14.06 -2.82
N GLY A 135 2.76 -15.34 -2.49
CA GLY A 135 4.05 -15.93 -2.09
C GLY A 135 5.09 -16.06 -3.21
N GLN A 136 4.71 -15.84 -4.47
CA GLN A 136 5.59 -16.07 -5.63
C GLN A 136 6.46 -14.86 -6.01
N GLY A 137 6.30 -13.72 -5.33
CA GLY A 137 7.00 -12.48 -5.69
C GLY A 137 6.64 -11.96 -7.09
N LEU A 138 7.15 -10.79 -7.46
CA LEU A 138 6.95 -10.23 -8.81
C LEU A 138 7.88 -10.88 -9.85
N ASP A 139 8.97 -11.49 -9.41
CA ASP A 139 9.86 -12.29 -10.26
C ASP A 139 9.57 -13.78 -10.08
N ILE A 140 8.74 -14.32 -10.97
CA ILE A 140 8.40 -15.74 -10.97
C ILE A 140 9.61 -16.64 -11.23
N ARG A 141 10.65 -16.16 -11.93
CA ARG A 141 11.88 -16.94 -12.17
C ARG A 141 12.63 -17.17 -10.86
N LEU A 142 12.71 -16.13 -10.03
CA LEU A 142 13.30 -16.23 -8.69
C LEU A 142 12.55 -17.24 -7.82
N TYR A 143 11.22 -17.20 -7.84
CA TYR A 143 10.40 -18.19 -7.11
C TYR A 143 10.61 -19.62 -7.58
N LEU A 144 10.61 -19.86 -8.90
CA LEU A 144 10.84 -21.18 -9.47
C LEU A 144 12.24 -21.68 -9.14
N ASN A 145 13.27 -20.83 -9.30
CA ASN A 145 14.64 -21.18 -8.94
C ASN A 145 14.76 -21.59 -7.47
N LEU A 146 14.11 -20.86 -6.55
CA LEU A 146 14.13 -21.21 -5.12
C LEU A 146 13.43 -22.55 -4.84
N LYS A 147 12.27 -22.78 -5.46
CA LYS A 147 11.46 -23.99 -5.27
C LYS A 147 12.11 -25.24 -5.86
N PHE A 148 12.88 -25.10 -6.94
CA PHE A 148 13.48 -26.23 -7.64
C PHE A 148 14.97 -26.44 -7.34
N ASN A 149 15.71 -25.40 -6.93
CA ASN A 149 17.06 -25.57 -6.38
C ASN A 149 17.02 -26.38 -5.07
N THR A 150 15.92 -26.32 -4.32
CA THR A 150 15.69 -27.21 -3.17
C THR A 150 15.43 -28.67 -3.58
N LEU A 151 15.12 -28.94 -4.85
CA LEU A 151 14.73 -30.26 -5.36
C LEU A 151 15.76 -30.88 -6.33
N ASN A 152 16.97 -30.30 -6.48
CA ASN A 152 18.02 -30.78 -7.40
C ASN A 152 17.54 -31.03 -8.84
N TYR A 153 16.56 -30.26 -9.31
CA TYR A 153 16.06 -30.36 -10.69
C TYR A 153 16.75 -29.32 -11.57
N ASN A 154 17.31 -29.75 -12.71
CA ASN A 154 17.78 -28.87 -13.77
C ASN A 154 16.58 -28.16 -14.41
N VAL A 155 16.22 -26.98 -13.90
CA VAL A 155 15.12 -26.18 -14.44
C VAL A 155 15.55 -25.54 -15.75
N LYS A 156 14.78 -25.76 -16.81
CA LYS A 156 14.88 -24.96 -18.05
C LYS A 156 14.63 -23.50 -17.70
N SER A 157 15.55 -22.62 -18.09
CA SER A 157 15.51 -21.17 -17.81
C SER A 157 14.32 -20.42 -18.42
N SER A 158 13.55 -21.06 -19.31
CA SER A 158 12.41 -20.46 -20.01
C SER A 158 11.11 -20.65 -19.22
N LEU A 159 10.41 -19.54 -18.95
CA LEU A 159 9.04 -19.57 -18.43
C LEU A 159 8.08 -20.16 -19.47
N THR A 160 7.02 -20.80 -18.99
CA THR A 160 5.88 -21.13 -19.86
C THR A 160 5.08 -19.86 -20.16
N SER A 161 4.37 -19.83 -21.28
CA SER A 161 3.52 -18.68 -21.64
C SER A 161 2.48 -18.34 -20.57
N GLU A 162 2.00 -19.33 -19.82
CA GLU A 162 1.07 -19.11 -18.71
C GLU A 162 1.76 -18.45 -17.51
N GLN A 163 3.01 -18.82 -17.20
CA GLN A 163 3.79 -18.18 -16.13
C GLN A 163 4.10 -16.72 -16.45
N GLU A 164 4.46 -16.42 -17.71
CA GLU A 164 4.66 -15.04 -18.17
C GLU A 164 3.38 -14.22 -18.04
N ARG A 165 2.23 -14.81 -18.40
CA ARG A 165 0.92 -14.17 -18.26
C ARG A 165 0.57 -13.88 -16.80
N ILE A 166 0.84 -14.82 -15.88
CA ILE A 166 0.62 -14.63 -14.44
C ILE A 166 1.52 -13.52 -13.90
N GLN A 167 2.81 -13.53 -14.27
CA GLN A 167 3.76 -12.49 -13.87
C GLN A 167 3.28 -11.10 -14.29
N LEU A 168 2.87 -10.94 -15.56
CA LEU A 168 2.36 -9.67 -16.07
C LEU A 168 1.14 -9.19 -15.28
N LYS A 169 0.23 -10.09 -14.90
CA LYS A 169 -0.95 -9.73 -14.08
C LYS A 169 -0.57 -9.28 -12.67
N LEU A 170 0.41 -9.91 -12.03
CA LEU A 170 0.90 -9.49 -10.71
C LEU A 170 1.57 -8.12 -10.78
N VAL A 171 2.35 -7.86 -11.83
CA VAL A 171 2.96 -6.56 -12.09
C VAL A 171 1.89 -5.49 -12.31
N ASN A 172 0.91 -5.75 -13.17
CA ASN A 172 -0.19 -4.82 -13.42
C ASN A 172 -0.98 -4.52 -12.15
N TYR A 173 -1.25 -5.54 -11.32
CA TYR A 173 -1.88 -5.32 -10.02
C TYR A 173 -1.06 -4.38 -9.12
N ALA A 174 0.26 -4.60 -9.00
CA ALA A 174 1.12 -3.75 -8.19
C ALA A 174 1.13 -2.29 -8.71
N ILE A 175 1.15 -2.12 -10.03
CA ILE A 175 1.04 -0.82 -10.70
C ILE A 175 -0.30 -0.16 -10.37
N ASP A 176 -1.41 -0.89 -10.49
CA ASP A 176 -2.76 -0.40 -10.20
C ASP A 176 -2.92 0.01 -8.73
N ASP A 177 -2.33 -0.74 -7.79
CA ASP A 177 -2.33 -0.42 -6.35
C ASP A 177 -1.60 0.91 -6.09
N CYS A 178 -0.43 1.12 -6.70
CA CYS A 178 0.32 2.38 -6.62
C CYS A 178 -0.44 3.56 -7.24
N PHE A 179 -1.04 3.37 -8.42
CA PHE A 179 -1.82 4.41 -9.08
C PHE A 179 -3.10 4.73 -8.32
N ALA A 180 -3.73 3.76 -7.67
CA ALA A 180 -4.91 3.96 -6.84
C ALA A 180 -4.62 4.93 -5.68
N VAL A 181 -3.52 4.72 -4.95
CA VAL A 181 -3.09 5.63 -3.87
C VAL A 181 -2.82 7.03 -4.41
N THR A 182 -2.11 7.14 -5.53
CA THR A 182 -1.80 8.41 -6.18
C THR A 182 -3.07 9.15 -6.62
N LYS A 183 -4.02 8.42 -7.20
CA LYS A 183 -5.30 8.97 -7.67
C LYS A 183 -6.16 9.48 -6.51
N LEU A 184 -6.15 8.79 -5.37
CA LEU A 184 -6.82 9.26 -4.14
C LEU A 184 -6.11 10.48 -3.55
N ALA A 185 -4.78 10.46 -3.51
CA ALA A 185 -3.98 11.59 -3.05
C ALA A 185 -4.28 12.86 -3.88
N PHE A 186 -4.32 12.73 -5.22
CA PHE A 186 -4.69 13.85 -6.09
C PHE A 186 -6.10 14.37 -5.82
N LYS A 187 -7.08 13.47 -5.60
CA LYS A 187 -8.47 13.85 -5.25
C LYS A 187 -8.55 14.66 -3.97
N ILE A 188 -7.70 14.36 -3.00
CA ILE A 188 -7.71 15.01 -1.68
C ILE A 188 -6.55 16.02 -1.52
N GLY A 189 -5.91 16.47 -2.60
CA GLY A 189 -4.63 17.19 -2.55
C GLY A 189 -4.59 18.38 -1.57
N HIS A 190 -5.70 19.13 -1.46
CA HIS A 190 -5.81 20.24 -0.50
C HIS A 190 -5.80 19.83 0.98
N TYR A 191 -6.03 18.55 1.30
CA TYR A 191 -6.02 17.98 2.64
C TYR A 191 -4.70 17.27 2.97
N LEU A 192 -3.84 16.98 1.98
CA LEU A 192 -2.59 16.26 2.23
C LEU A 192 -1.60 17.10 3.05
N PHE A 193 -1.55 18.41 2.79
CA PHE A 193 -0.55 19.34 3.35
C PHE A 193 -1.10 20.28 4.43
N LYS A 194 -2.33 20.03 4.90
CA LYS A 194 -2.91 20.68 6.09
C LYS A 194 -2.75 19.77 7.29
#